data_AF-A0A4Z1CIC7-F1
#
_entry.id   AF-A0A4Z1CIC7-F1
#
_cell.length_a   1.000
_cell.length_b   1.000
_cell.length_c   1.000
_cell.angle_alpha   90.00
_cell.angle_beta   90.00
_cell.angle_gamma   90.00
#
_symmetry.space_group_name_H-M   'P 1'
#
loop_
_entity.id
_entity.type
_entity.pdbx_description
1 polymer ?
#
loop_
_entity_poly.entity_id
_entity_poly.type
_entity_poly.pdbx_seq_one_letter_code
_entity_poly.pdbx_strand_id
1 'polypeptide(L)'
;MSPKKPYQRRLPTVLPPVQLPTPRVAPELESLPPEADLLPEPAPPLAPPVAAPREPKPKPMPKPGPEPAGPRERRDKVVLIAVAWLVGIGVLAYALLAGLRDDPADPGAGGPADPPRALAPAEAYVDTRVLPAGDLVVRQWIRAREPLTALGLELPDLPGADDVSADQVEVVADGVVAAGPDRVTAAGATYTFEESTTVLVAYRLEGVVQVSDSVAGRALALATALDTAYAPKVERETRVVHGPEVLSLACSSQSDESPEPCGRDSGDGQWQVDLSGDRVDDRVLAQLNLG
;
A
#
# COMPACT_ATOMS: atom_id res chain seq x y z
N MET A 1 -45.06 -59.02 1.61
CA MET A 1 -45.17 -58.78 0.15
C MET A 1 -45.06 -57.28 -0.07
N SER A 2 -43.91 -56.81 -0.55
CA SER A 2 -43.65 -55.37 -0.74
C SER A 2 -43.98 -54.95 -2.18
N PRO A 3 -44.71 -53.84 -2.39
CA PRO A 3 -45.06 -53.38 -3.73
C PRO A 3 -43.83 -52.84 -4.46
N LYS A 4 -43.58 -53.36 -5.66
CA LYS A 4 -42.52 -52.88 -6.56
C LYS A 4 -42.90 -51.49 -7.09
N LYS A 5 -42.02 -50.51 -6.88
CA LYS A 5 -42.17 -49.15 -7.44
C LYS A 5 -41.97 -49.18 -8.97
N PRO A 6 -42.79 -48.47 -9.76
CA PRO A 6 -42.63 -48.40 -11.21
C PRO A 6 -41.41 -47.55 -11.59
N TYR A 7 -40.62 -48.06 -12.54
CA TYR A 7 -39.51 -47.35 -13.16
C TYR A 7 -40.04 -46.23 -14.06
N GLN A 8 -39.74 -44.97 -13.71
CA GLN A 8 -39.97 -43.83 -14.61
C GLN A 8 -38.84 -43.76 -15.65
N ARG A 9 -39.21 -43.93 -16.92
CA ARG A 9 -38.34 -43.77 -18.08
C ARG A 9 -38.12 -42.27 -18.31
N ARG A 10 -36.90 -41.77 -18.07
CA ARG A 10 -36.53 -40.39 -18.41
C ARG A 10 -36.44 -40.25 -19.93
N LEU A 11 -37.15 -39.28 -20.49
CA LEU A 11 -37.07 -38.92 -21.91
C LEU A 11 -35.73 -38.22 -22.19
N PRO A 12 -35.16 -38.38 -23.41
CA PRO A 12 -33.94 -37.69 -23.79
C PRO A 12 -34.15 -36.19 -23.88
N THR A 13 -33.26 -35.43 -23.22
CA THR A 13 -33.21 -33.97 -23.30
C THR A 13 -32.86 -33.56 -24.73
N VAL A 14 -33.80 -32.91 -25.41
CA VAL A 14 -33.56 -32.26 -26.71
C VAL A 14 -32.80 -30.97 -26.42
N LEU A 15 -31.54 -30.90 -26.87
CA LEU A 15 -30.74 -29.69 -26.77
C LEU A 15 -31.32 -28.61 -27.70
N PRO A 16 -31.45 -27.35 -27.25
CA PRO A 16 -31.89 -26.26 -28.11
C PRO A 16 -30.88 -25.99 -29.23
N PRO A 17 -31.34 -25.49 -30.40
CA PRO A 17 -30.47 -25.19 -31.52
C PRO A 17 -29.45 -24.10 -31.16
N VAL A 18 -28.20 -24.36 -31.50
CA VAL A 18 -27.08 -23.42 -31.38
C VAL A 18 -27.34 -22.24 -32.33
N GLN A 19 -27.57 -21.05 -31.78
CA GLN A 19 -27.62 -19.81 -32.55
C GLN A 19 -26.18 -19.44 -32.94
N LEU A 20 -25.89 -19.47 -34.24
CA LEU A 20 -24.63 -18.96 -34.79
C LEU A 20 -24.64 -17.42 -34.70
N PRO A 21 -23.52 -16.79 -34.28
CA PRO A 21 -23.42 -15.35 -34.20
C PRO A 21 -23.54 -14.72 -35.60
N THR A 22 -24.41 -13.71 -35.72
CA THR A 22 -24.56 -12.90 -36.92
C THR A 22 -23.27 -12.15 -37.23
N PRO A 23 -22.86 -12.05 -38.51
CA PRO A 23 -21.65 -11.32 -38.90
C PRO A 23 -21.78 -9.84 -38.52
N ARG A 24 -20.81 -9.35 -37.74
CA ARG A 24 -20.66 -7.94 -37.36
C ARG A 24 -20.46 -7.10 -38.62
N VAL A 25 -21.40 -6.22 -38.92
CA VAL A 25 -21.25 -5.18 -39.94
C VAL A 25 -20.16 -4.23 -39.45
N ALA A 26 -19.12 -4.03 -40.26
CA ALA A 26 -18.03 -3.10 -39.96
C ALA A 26 -18.59 -1.66 -39.87
N PRO A 27 -18.22 -0.87 -38.85
CA PRO A 27 -18.65 0.52 -38.77
C PRO A 27 -18.06 1.32 -39.93
N GLU A 28 -18.95 2.07 -40.57
CA GLU A 28 -18.68 3.05 -41.61
C GLU A 28 -17.69 4.08 -41.06
N LEU A 29 -16.60 4.31 -41.80
CA LEU A 29 -15.58 5.32 -41.51
C LEU A 29 -16.22 6.70 -41.53
N GLU A 30 -16.64 7.17 -40.35
CA GLU A 30 -17.12 8.53 -40.15
C GLU A 30 -15.93 9.48 -40.34
N SER A 31 -15.98 10.21 -41.46
CA SER A 31 -15.00 11.18 -41.91
C SER A 31 -14.75 12.25 -40.85
N LEU A 32 -13.53 12.28 -40.31
CA LEU A 32 -13.06 13.35 -39.43
C LEU A 32 -13.14 14.71 -40.15
N PRO A 33 -13.57 15.77 -39.46
CA PRO A 33 -13.60 17.12 -40.02
C PRO A 33 -12.17 17.62 -40.32
N PRO A 34 -12.01 18.50 -41.33
CA PRO A 34 -10.70 19.03 -41.71
C PRO A 34 -10.06 19.82 -40.57
N GLU A 35 -8.79 19.52 -40.29
CA GLU A 35 -7.91 20.28 -39.40
C GLU A 35 -7.99 21.77 -39.76
N ALA A 36 -8.53 22.56 -38.84
CA ALA A 36 -8.42 24.01 -38.92
C ALA A 36 -6.97 24.39 -38.61
N ASP A 37 -6.34 25.12 -39.54
CA ASP A 37 -5.03 25.76 -39.40
C ASP A 37 -4.91 26.50 -38.07
N LEU A 38 -4.32 25.84 -37.07
CA LEU A 38 -3.90 26.46 -35.82
C LEU A 38 -2.61 27.22 -36.12
N LEU A 39 -2.75 28.54 -36.24
CA LEU A 39 -1.62 29.46 -36.32
C LEU A 39 -0.65 29.22 -35.15
N PRO A 40 0.67 29.17 -35.41
CA PRO A 40 1.66 28.91 -34.36
C PRO A 40 1.62 30.00 -33.29
N GLU A 41 1.43 29.58 -32.05
CA GLU A 41 1.44 30.45 -30.88
C GLU A 41 2.83 31.10 -30.72
N PRO A 42 2.91 32.43 -30.53
CA PRO A 42 4.19 33.13 -30.43
C PRO A 42 4.97 32.68 -29.19
N ALA A 43 6.25 32.34 -29.40
CA ALA A 43 7.14 31.86 -28.35
C ALA A 43 7.24 32.86 -27.17
N PRO A 44 7.21 32.39 -25.92
CA PRO A 44 7.32 33.24 -24.76
C PRO A 44 8.70 33.93 -24.70
N PRO A 45 8.76 35.17 -24.18
CA PRO A 45 10.01 35.92 -24.09
C PRO A 45 11.02 35.24 -23.14
N LEU A 46 12.28 35.17 -23.60
CA LEU A 46 13.40 34.62 -22.85
C LEU A 46 13.58 35.35 -21.51
N ALA A 47 13.60 34.58 -20.42
CA ALA A 47 13.85 35.10 -19.08
C ALA A 47 15.29 35.65 -18.97
N PRO A 48 15.52 36.74 -18.19
CA PRO A 48 16.84 37.31 -17.99
C PRO A 48 17.77 36.36 -17.22
N PRO A 49 19.10 36.47 -17.42
CA PRO A 49 20.08 35.59 -16.80
C PRO A 49 20.09 35.75 -15.27
N VAL A 50 19.88 34.64 -14.55
CA VAL A 50 19.97 34.55 -13.10
C VAL A 50 21.42 34.75 -12.67
N ALA A 51 21.66 35.73 -11.79
CA ALA A 51 22.97 36.05 -11.25
C ALA A 51 23.53 34.89 -10.40
N ALA A 52 24.82 34.62 -10.59
CA ALA A 52 25.53 33.53 -9.91
C ALA A 52 25.49 33.66 -8.36
N PRO A 53 25.38 32.53 -7.62
CA PRO A 53 25.44 32.50 -6.17
C PRO A 53 26.79 33.02 -5.65
N ARG A 54 26.76 33.97 -4.70
CA ARG A 54 27.96 34.46 -4.01
C ARG A 54 28.41 33.43 -2.97
N GLU A 55 29.69 33.04 -3.04
CA GLU A 55 30.33 32.17 -2.05
C GLU A 55 30.21 32.72 -0.61
N PRO A 56 29.87 31.88 0.39
CA PRO A 56 29.88 32.27 1.78
C PRO A 56 31.31 32.39 2.32
N LYS A 57 31.60 33.56 2.90
CA LYS A 57 32.87 33.88 3.55
C LYS A 57 33.10 33.00 4.80
N PRO A 58 34.26 32.34 4.96
CA PRO A 58 34.55 31.51 6.13
C PRO A 58 34.66 32.35 7.40
N LYS A 59 33.97 31.92 8.47
CA LYS A 59 34.06 32.53 9.81
C LYS A 59 35.43 32.20 10.46
N PRO A 60 36.12 33.17 11.08
CA PRO A 60 37.37 32.92 11.80
C PRO A 60 37.13 32.06 13.05
N MET A 61 37.98 31.06 13.25
CA MET A 61 37.99 30.26 14.48
C MET A 61 38.41 31.12 15.70
N PRO A 62 37.73 30.98 16.85
CA PRO A 62 38.15 31.62 18.08
C PRO A 62 39.41 30.95 18.66
N LYS A 63 40.29 31.81 19.17
CA LYS A 63 41.62 31.54 19.72
C LYS A 63 41.52 30.78 21.06
N PRO A 64 42.35 29.75 21.32
CA PRO A 64 42.37 29.05 22.62
C PRO A 64 42.82 30.00 23.74
N GLY A 65 42.00 30.12 24.79
CA GLY A 65 42.32 30.88 26.00
C GLY A 65 43.20 30.06 26.97
N PRO A 66 43.98 30.73 27.83
CA PRO A 66 44.99 30.10 28.68
C PRO A 66 44.37 29.30 29.83
N GLU A 67 45.00 28.15 30.05
CA GLU A 67 44.72 27.11 31.04
C GLU A 67 44.98 27.60 32.48
N PRO A 68 43.99 27.55 33.39
CA PRO A 68 44.22 27.85 34.80
C PRO A 68 44.78 26.64 35.55
N ALA A 69 45.92 26.88 36.21
CA ALA A 69 46.61 25.94 37.09
C ALA A 69 46.04 25.94 38.52
N GLY A 70 45.81 24.74 39.06
CA GLY A 70 45.66 24.41 40.49
C GLY A 70 44.22 24.02 40.93
N PRO A 71 44.01 23.33 42.07
CA PRO A 71 44.89 22.53 42.92
C PRO A 71 44.61 21.01 42.81
N ARG A 72 45.66 20.20 42.99
CA ARG A 72 45.61 18.72 43.04
C ARG A 72 45.30 18.27 44.46
N GLU A 73 44.05 17.91 44.73
CA GLU A 73 43.60 16.88 45.69
C GLU A 73 42.08 17.01 45.84
N ARG A 74 41.32 15.92 45.58
CA ARG A 74 39.85 15.84 45.36
C ARG A 74 39.36 15.86 43.90
N ARG A 75 40.27 15.73 42.92
CA ARG A 75 39.94 15.78 41.48
C ARG A 75 39.39 14.46 40.90
N ASP A 76 39.61 13.32 41.56
CA ASP A 76 39.22 12.02 41.00
C ASP A 76 37.72 11.72 41.10
N LYS A 77 36.99 12.33 42.03
CA LYS A 77 35.53 12.11 42.17
C LYS A 77 34.68 13.04 41.29
N VAL A 78 35.16 14.24 40.98
CA VAL A 78 34.39 15.22 40.18
C VAL A 78 34.52 14.93 38.67
N VAL A 79 35.69 14.46 38.21
CA VAL A 79 35.89 14.07 36.81
C VAL A 79 35.06 12.82 36.46
N LEU A 80 34.94 11.86 37.37
CA LEU A 80 34.09 10.67 37.18
C LEU A 80 32.61 11.03 37.02
N ILE A 81 32.10 11.99 37.81
CA ILE A 81 30.71 12.44 37.71
C ILE A 81 30.45 13.19 36.39
N ALA A 82 31.39 14.02 35.93
CA ALA A 82 31.25 14.75 34.67
C ALA A 82 31.30 13.82 33.44
N VAL A 83 32.16 12.80 33.46
CA VAL A 83 32.21 11.78 32.39
C VAL A 83 30.95 10.91 32.42
N ALA A 84 30.47 10.49 33.60
CA ALA A 84 29.23 9.74 33.72
C ALA A 84 28.01 10.54 33.23
N TRP A 85 27.98 11.86 33.47
CA TRP A 85 26.94 12.74 32.94
C TRP A 85 27.00 12.90 31.42
N LEU A 86 28.20 13.07 30.84
CA LEU A 86 28.34 13.17 29.39
C LEU A 86 28.02 11.85 28.67
N VAL A 87 28.40 10.72 29.26
CA VAL A 87 28.01 9.40 28.75
C VAL A 87 26.50 9.19 28.94
N GLY A 88 25.93 9.59 30.07
CA GLY A 88 24.49 9.51 30.32
C GLY A 88 23.65 10.35 29.35
N ILE A 89 24.05 11.60 29.10
CA ILE A 89 23.41 12.47 28.09
C ILE A 89 23.66 11.91 26.69
N GLY A 90 24.86 11.42 26.38
CA GLY A 90 25.17 10.83 25.08
C GLY A 90 24.34 9.58 24.80
N VAL A 91 24.19 8.70 25.79
CA VAL A 91 23.35 7.49 25.72
C VAL A 91 21.87 7.86 25.66
N LEU A 92 21.42 8.86 26.40
CA LEU A 92 20.03 9.32 26.35
C LEU A 92 19.71 10.00 25.01
N ALA A 93 20.60 10.83 24.50
CA ALA A 93 20.46 11.46 23.19
C ALA A 93 20.53 10.42 22.08
N TYR A 94 21.42 9.43 22.18
CA TYR A 94 21.48 8.31 21.24
C TYR A 94 20.23 7.43 21.32
N ALA A 95 19.71 7.13 22.52
CA ALA A 95 18.48 6.37 22.70
C ALA A 95 17.25 7.13 22.18
N LEU A 96 17.20 8.45 22.34
CA LEU A 96 16.15 9.29 21.76
C LEU A 96 16.26 9.37 20.23
N LEU A 97 17.47 9.48 19.68
CA LEU A 97 17.70 9.48 18.22
C LEU A 97 17.48 8.10 17.59
N ALA A 98 17.80 7.02 18.30
CA ALA A 98 17.56 5.66 17.86
C ALA A 98 16.09 5.25 18.03
N GLY A 99 15.40 5.73 19.06
CA GLY A 99 13.95 5.55 19.22
C GLY A 99 13.11 6.40 18.27
N LEU A 100 13.69 7.45 17.66
CA LEU A 100 13.09 8.20 16.55
C LEU A 100 13.40 7.60 15.18
N ARG A 101 14.28 6.60 15.12
CA ARG A 101 14.37 5.69 13.98
C ARG A 101 13.43 4.52 14.25
N ASP A 102 12.14 4.81 14.22
CA ASP A 102 11.19 3.85 13.68
C ASP A 102 11.59 3.65 12.21
N ASP A 103 12.65 2.87 11.96
CA ASP A 103 12.87 2.30 10.64
C ASP A 103 11.53 1.66 10.28
N PRO A 104 10.90 2.06 9.17
CA PRO A 104 9.58 1.55 8.79
C PRO A 104 9.69 0.04 8.81
N ALA A 105 9.05 -0.54 9.82
CA ALA A 105 9.38 -1.85 10.32
C ALA A 105 9.36 -2.84 9.17
N ASP A 106 10.43 -3.61 9.04
CA ASP A 106 10.45 -4.79 8.18
C ASP A 106 9.14 -5.55 8.40
N PRO A 107 8.28 -5.70 7.38
CA PRO A 107 6.95 -6.27 7.55
C PRO A 107 6.97 -7.65 8.24
N GLY A 108 8.10 -8.38 8.14
CA GLY A 108 8.31 -9.68 8.78
C GLY A 108 8.93 -9.66 10.19
N ALA A 109 9.38 -8.52 10.73
CA ALA A 109 10.07 -8.47 12.03
C ALA A 109 9.13 -8.53 13.25
N GLY A 110 7.83 -8.24 13.05
CA GLY A 110 6.80 -8.45 14.06
C GLY A 110 5.99 -9.68 13.69
N GLY A 111 6.07 -10.74 14.50
CA GLY A 111 5.26 -11.96 14.32
C GLY A 111 3.76 -11.68 14.13
N PRO A 112 2.95 -12.69 13.77
CA PRO A 112 1.56 -12.50 13.34
C PRO A 112 0.80 -11.69 14.38
N ALA A 113 0.52 -10.43 14.04
CA ALA A 113 -0.21 -9.53 14.90
C ALA A 113 -1.71 -9.85 14.75
N ASP A 114 -2.44 -9.84 15.85
CA ASP A 114 -3.90 -9.88 15.80
C ASP A 114 -4.43 -8.68 15.00
N PRO A 115 -5.56 -8.82 14.28
CA PRO A 115 -6.18 -7.69 13.60
C PRO A 115 -6.55 -6.60 14.62
N PRO A 116 -6.46 -5.30 14.26
CA PRO A 116 -6.82 -4.20 15.18
C PRO A 116 -8.23 -4.28 15.76
N ARG A 117 -9.13 -5.02 15.08
CA ARG A 117 -10.45 -5.37 15.56
C ARG A 117 -10.76 -6.85 15.33
N ALA A 118 -11.63 -7.41 16.15
CA ALA A 118 -12.16 -8.74 15.89
C ALA A 118 -12.94 -8.76 14.56
N LEU A 119 -12.64 -9.75 13.72
CA LEU A 119 -13.32 -10.00 12.44
C LEU A 119 -14.39 -11.06 12.62
N ALA A 120 -15.56 -10.87 12.02
CA ALA A 120 -16.57 -11.92 11.89
C ALA A 120 -16.24 -12.86 10.71
N PRO A 121 -16.86 -14.05 10.61
CA PRO A 121 -16.72 -14.87 9.41
C PRO A 121 -17.18 -14.13 8.14
N ALA A 122 -16.44 -14.32 7.05
CA ALA A 122 -16.56 -13.57 5.78
C ALA A 122 -16.28 -12.06 5.92
N GLU A 123 -15.33 -11.68 6.78
CA GLU A 123 -14.80 -10.31 6.84
C GLU A 123 -13.30 -10.27 6.54
N ALA A 124 -12.87 -9.17 5.95
CA ALA A 124 -11.45 -8.80 5.85
C ALA A 124 -11.17 -7.42 6.46
N TYR A 125 -9.92 -7.19 6.83
CA TYR A 125 -9.41 -5.91 7.28
C TYR A 125 -8.05 -5.68 6.64
N VAL A 126 -7.85 -4.52 6.03
CA VAL A 126 -6.61 -4.11 5.37
C VAL A 126 -6.09 -2.89 6.09
N ASP A 127 -4.86 -2.96 6.59
CA ASP A 127 -4.09 -1.85 7.13
C ASP A 127 -2.97 -1.50 6.16
N THR A 128 -3.01 -0.29 5.62
CA THR A 128 -2.05 0.22 4.63
C THR A 128 -1.32 1.40 5.22
N ARG A 129 0.02 1.35 5.25
CA ARG A 129 0.85 2.49 5.63
C ARG A 129 1.67 2.97 4.45
N VAL A 130 1.44 4.21 4.03
CA VAL A 130 2.23 4.89 3.01
C VAL A 130 3.50 5.46 3.65
N LEU A 131 4.66 5.03 3.14
CA LEU A 131 5.97 5.49 3.58
C LEU A 131 6.35 6.80 2.87
N PRO A 132 7.23 7.64 3.47
CA PRO A 132 7.69 8.89 2.83
C PRO A 132 8.36 8.69 1.46
N ALA A 133 8.93 7.51 1.21
CA ALA A 133 9.54 7.15 -0.07
C ALA A 133 8.53 6.87 -1.19
N GLY A 134 7.24 6.69 -0.86
CA GLY A 134 6.19 6.32 -1.82
C GLY A 134 5.87 4.82 -1.84
N ASP A 135 6.53 4.00 -1.01
CA ASP A 135 6.18 2.59 -0.88
C ASP A 135 5.05 2.40 0.14
N LEU A 136 4.32 1.30 0.01
CA LEU A 136 3.26 0.92 0.94
C LEU A 136 3.68 -0.32 1.72
N VAL A 137 3.49 -0.30 3.04
CA VAL A 137 3.52 -1.50 3.88
C VAL A 137 2.08 -1.90 4.14
N VAL A 138 1.71 -3.10 3.73
CA VAL A 138 0.32 -3.58 3.81
C VAL A 138 0.24 -4.82 4.69
N ARG A 139 -0.78 -4.85 5.54
CA ARG A 139 -1.19 -6.03 6.30
C ARG A 139 -2.67 -6.27 6.07
N GLN A 140 -3.02 -7.47 5.63
CA GLN A 140 -4.39 -7.87 5.35
C GLN A 140 -4.73 -9.10 6.17
N TRP A 141 -5.78 -8.98 6.98
CA TRP A 141 -6.36 -10.08 7.75
C TRP A 141 -7.66 -10.50 7.09
N ILE A 142 -7.78 -11.79 6.79
CA ILE A 142 -8.95 -12.41 6.18
C ILE A 142 -9.49 -13.42 7.18
N ARG A 143 -10.78 -13.32 7.50
CA ARG A 143 -11.51 -14.36 8.23
C ARG A 143 -12.54 -14.99 7.32
N ALA A 144 -12.18 -16.12 6.72
CA ALA A 144 -13.05 -16.86 5.81
C ALA A 144 -14.22 -17.50 6.57
N ARG A 145 -15.36 -17.66 5.88
CA ARG A 145 -16.52 -18.40 6.41
C ARG A 145 -16.33 -19.91 6.32
N GLU A 146 -15.64 -20.36 5.29
CA GLU A 146 -15.30 -21.76 5.03
C GLU A 146 -13.77 -21.90 5.02
N PRO A 147 -13.23 -23.07 5.39
CA PRO A 147 -11.78 -23.27 5.35
C PRO A 147 -11.21 -23.08 3.94
N LEU A 148 -10.12 -22.33 3.86
CA LEU A 148 -9.32 -22.13 2.64
C LEU A 148 -8.13 -23.09 2.65
N THR A 149 -7.69 -23.50 1.46
CA THR A 149 -6.48 -24.32 1.28
C THR A 149 -5.43 -23.63 0.39
N ALA A 150 -5.80 -22.53 -0.25
CA ALA A 150 -4.92 -21.72 -1.06
C ALA A 150 -5.37 -20.26 -1.09
N LEU A 151 -4.42 -19.38 -1.35
CA LEU A 151 -4.62 -17.95 -1.58
C LEU A 151 -3.80 -17.53 -2.81
N GLY A 152 -4.46 -16.95 -3.80
CA GLY A 152 -3.80 -16.25 -4.90
C GLY A 152 -3.59 -14.77 -4.57
N LEU A 153 -2.42 -14.23 -4.89
CA LEU A 153 -2.11 -12.81 -4.83
C LEU A 153 -1.74 -12.30 -6.22
N GLU A 154 -2.36 -11.22 -6.65
CA GLU A 154 -2.15 -10.60 -7.97
C GLU A 154 -1.87 -9.11 -7.80
N LEU A 155 -1.05 -8.55 -8.69
CA LEU A 155 -0.84 -7.10 -8.74
C LEU A 155 -2.10 -6.42 -9.27
N PRO A 156 -2.50 -5.27 -8.72
CA PRO A 156 -3.65 -4.53 -9.22
C PRO A 156 -3.41 -4.04 -10.65
N ASP A 157 -4.45 -4.04 -11.47
CA ASP A 157 -4.42 -3.44 -12.81
C ASP A 157 -4.40 -1.91 -12.69
N LEU A 158 -3.22 -1.32 -12.93
CA LEU A 158 -2.95 0.11 -12.73
C LEU A 158 -2.51 0.78 -14.03
N PRO A 159 -3.42 1.48 -14.74
CA PRO A 159 -3.04 2.20 -15.95
C PRO A 159 -2.05 3.32 -15.62
N GLY A 160 -0.90 3.30 -16.29
CA GLY A 160 0.16 4.31 -16.11
C GLY A 160 1.06 4.09 -14.89
N ALA A 161 0.97 2.94 -14.22
CA ALA A 161 2.01 2.50 -13.29
C ALA A 161 2.92 1.49 -14.00
N ASP A 162 4.18 1.88 -14.17
CA ASP A 162 5.23 0.99 -14.66
C ASP A 162 5.94 0.35 -13.44
N ASP A 163 6.34 -0.92 -13.55
CA ASP A 163 7.17 -1.63 -12.55
C ASP A 163 6.54 -1.83 -11.14
N VAL A 164 5.24 -2.07 -11.06
CA VAL A 164 4.59 -2.48 -9.80
C VAL A 164 5.14 -3.84 -9.34
N SER A 165 5.55 -3.96 -8.07
CA SER A 165 5.85 -5.26 -7.45
C SER A 165 5.48 -5.26 -5.97
N ALA A 166 5.23 -6.45 -5.43
CA ALA A 166 5.18 -6.65 -3.99
C ALA A 166 6.31 -7.58 -3.55
N ASP A 167 7.05 -7.15 -2.54
CA ASP A 167 8.23 -7.80 -2.02
C ASP A 167 8.05 -8.06 -0.51
N GLN A 168 8.88 -8.94 0.06
CA GLN A 168 8.80 -9.37 1.45
C GLN A 168 7.41 -9.94 1.81
N VAL A 169 6.84 -10.71 0.89
CA VAL A 169 5.49 -11.25 1.04
C VAL A 169 5.51 -12.42 2.01
N GLU A 170 4.72 -12.30 3.07
CA GLU A 170 4.51 -13.34 4.07
C GLU A 170 3.02 -13.64 4.18
N VAL A 171 2.69 -14.94 4.11
CA VAL A 171 1.32 -15.43 4.31
C VAL A 171 1.32 -16.37 5.51
N VAL A 172 0.47 -16.08 6.49
CA VAL A 172 0.29 -16.89 7.70
C VAL A 172 -1.15 -17.34 7.79
N ALA A 173 -1.39 -18.65 7.80
CA ALA A 173 -2.71 -19.27 7.87
C ALA A 173 -2.88 -20.00 9.22
N ASP A 174 -3.88 -19.61 10.02
CA ASP A 174 -4.13 -20.10 11.38
C ASP A 174 -2.85 -20.18 12.27
N GLY A 175 -1.97 -19.18 12.11
CA GLY A 175 -0.71 -19.05 12.84
C GLY A 175 0.48 -19.82 12.25
N VAL A 176 0.31 -20.49 11.11
CA VAL A 176 1.35 -21.23 10.40
C VAL A 176 1.73 -20.52 9.10
N VAL A 177 3.03 -20.31 8.88
CA VAL A 177 3.52 -19.69 7.63
C VAL A 177 3.21 -20.62 6.45
N ALA A 178 2.54 -20.10 5.43
CA ALA A 178 2.21 -20.81 4.20
C ALA A 178 3.42 -20.90 3.27
N ALA A 179 3.49 -21.96 2.46
CA ALA A 179 4.51 -22.08 1.44
C ALA A 179 4.17 -21.22 0.22
N GLY A 180 5.12 -20.43 -0.25
CA GLY A 180 4.99 -19.60 -1.45
C GLY A 180 6.24 -18.76 -1.72
N PRO A 181 6.25 -17.98 -2.82
CA PRO A 181 7.32 -17.03 -3.10
C PRO A 181 7.28 -15.85 -2.11
N ASP A 182 8.40 -15.16 -1.92
CA ASP A 182 8.50 -13.93 -1.12
C ASP A 182 8.27 -12.65 -1.94
N ARG A 183 7.92 -12.81 -3.23
CA ARG A 183 7.70 -11.73 -4.18
C ARG A 183 6.51 -12.03 -5.11
N VAL A 184 5.66 -11.04 -5.34
CA VAL A 184 4.58 -11.05 -6.33
C VAL A 184 4.94 -10.10 -7.47
N THR A 185 4.82 -10.61 -8.70
CA THR A 185 5.06 -9.86 -9.95
C THR A 185 3.80 -9.93 -10.82
N ALA A 186 3.86 -9.44 -12.07
CA ALA A 186 2.73 -9.51 -13.01
C ALA A 186 2.20 -10.95 -13.27
N ALA A 187 2.99 -11.98 -12.98
CA ALA A 187 2.54 -13.37 -13.07
C ALA A 187 1.62 -13.82 -11.91
N GLY A 188 1.46 -12.98 -10.88
CA GLY A 188 0.81 -13.36 -9.62
C GLY A 188 1.63 -14.35 -8.80
N ALA A 189 1.07 -14.79 -7.68
CA ALA A 189 1.61 -15.83 -6.81
C ALA A 189 0.47 -16.65 -6.19
N THR A 190 0.75 -17.90 -5.86
CA THR A 190 -0.19 -18.76 -5.13
C THR A 190 0.50 -19.34 -3.90
N TYR A 191 -0.20 -19.27 -2.77
CA TYR A 191 0.23 -19.78 -1.48
C TYR A 191 -0.70 -20.91 -1.08
N THR A 192 -0.13 -22.02 -0.59
CA THR A 192 -0.89 -23.20 -0.20
C THR A 192 -0.67 -23.53 1.27
N PHE A 193 -1.72 -23.96 1.95
CA PHE A 193 -1.73 -24.25 3.38
C PHE A 193 -2.84 -25.28 3.72
N GLU A 194 -2.79 -25.85 4.92
CA GLU A 194 -3.85 -26.73 5.43
C GLU A 194 -5.17 -25.96 5.61
N GLU A 195 -6.31 -26.65 5.67
CA GLU A 195 -7.64 -26.03 5.88
C GLU A 195 -7.62 -24.96 7.00
N SER A 196 -7.67 -23.68 6.61
CA SER A 196 -7.51 -22.55 7.52
C SER A 196 -8.65 -21.54 7.38
N THR A 197 -9.04 -20.91 8.49
CA THR A 197 -10.14 -19.92 8.48
C THR A 197 -9.68 -18.49 8.74
N THR A 198 -8.45 -18.31 9.22
CA THR A 198 -7.79 -17.02 9.39
C THR A 198 -6.52 -16.98 8.56
N VAL A 199 -6.36 -15.91 7.78
CA VAL A 199 -5.17 -15.70 6.96
C VAL A 199 -4.69 -14.27 7.16
N LEU A 200 -3.40 -14.10 7.45
CA LEU A 200 -2.70 -12.83 7.45
C LEU A 200 -1.77 -12.79 6.22
N VAL A 201 -1.83 -11.70 5.48
CA VAL A 201 -0.91 -11.39 4.38
C VAL A 201 -0.18 -10.10 4.76
N ALA A 202 1.14 -10.11 4.72
CA ALA A 202 1.97 -8.92 4.93
C ALA A 202 2.96 -8.76 3.77
N TYR A 203 3.13 -7.54 3.27
CA TYR A 203 4.07 -7.26 2.17
C TYR A 203 4.40 -5.77 2.09
N ARG A 204 5.45 -5.47 1.32
CA ARG A 204 5.76 -4.12 0.84
C ARG A 204 5.38 -4.02 -0.64
N LEU A 205 4.61 -3.01 -0.98
CA LEU A 205 4.13 -2.73 -2.33
C LEU A 205 4.82 -1.48 -2.88
N GLU A 206 5.47 -1.62 -4.02
CA GLU A 206 6.27 -0.58 -4.68
C GLU A 206 5.65 -0.21 -6.05
N GLY A 207 5.96 0.99 -6.55
CA GLY A 207 5.50 1.45 -7.87
C GLY A 207 4.04 1.90 -7.94
N VAL A 208 3.30 1.89 -6.82
CA VAL A 208 1.86 2.24 -6.80
C VAL A 208 1.57 3.70 -6.42
N VAL A 209 2.58 4.49 -6.10
CA VAL A 209 2.44 5.92 -5.75
C VAL A 209 2.97 6.80 -6.86
N GLN A 210 2.11 7.68 -7.36
CA GLN A 210 2.48 8.73 -8.31
C GLN A 210 2.66 10.06 -7.56
N VAL A 211 3.87 10.61 -7.63
CA VAL A 211 4.17 11.94 -7.07
C VAL A 211 3.72 13.01 -8.06
N SER A 212 3.15 14.10 -7.56
CA SER A 212 2.70 15.21 -8.37
C SER A 212 3.87 16.08 -8.83
N ASP A 213 3.94 16.36 -10.13
CA ASP A 213 4.90 17.31 -10.70
C ASP A 213 4.51 18.78 -10.45
N SER A 214 3.25 19.06 -10.09
CA SER A 214 2.70 20.41 -9.99
C SER A 214 2.58 20.93 -8.56
N VAL A 215 2.46 20.04 -7.57
CA VAL A 215 2.36 20.40 -6.15
C VAL A 215 3.41 19.60 -5.37
N ALA A 216 4.42 20.29 -4.86
CA ALA A 216 5.49 19.66 -4.08
C ALA A 216 4.92 18.87 -2.89
N GLY A 217 5.39 17.63 -2.73
CA GLY A 217 4.97 16.72 -1.66
C GLY A 217 3.62 16.04 -1.89
N ARG A 218 2.80 16.47 -2.86
CA ARG A 218 1.52 15.82 -3.19
C ARG A 218 1.78 14.50 -3.89
N ALA A 219 1.06 13.46 -3.50
CA ALA A 219 1.08 12.17 -4.18
C ALA A 219 -0.31 11.53 -4.26
N LEU A 220 -0.43 10.53 -5.12
CA LEU A 220 -1.60 9.68 -5.31
C LEU A 220 -1.17 8.21 -5.25
N ALA A 221 -1.63 7.48 -4.25
CA ALA A 221 -1.56 6.02 -4.24
C ALA A 221 -2.68 5.48 -5.12
N LEU A 222 -2.32 4.81 -6.21
CA LEU A 222 -3.26 4.25 -7.21
C LEU A 222 -3.94 2.97 -6.73
N ALA A 223 -3.30 2.23 -5.83
CA ALA A 223 -3.86 1.11 -5.09
C ALA A 223 -3.30 1.10 -3.67
N THR A 224 -4.07 0.53 -2.75
CA THR A 224 -3.69 0.38 -1.33
C THR A 224 -3.43 -1.07 -0.93
N ALA A 225 -3.74 -2.03 -1.82
CA ALA A 225 -3.53 -3.45 -1.58
C ALA A 225 -3.39 -4.22 -2.91
N LEU A 226 -2.89 -5.45 -2.82
CA LEU A 226 -2.94 -6.49 -3.85
C LEU A 226 -4.36 -7.04 -4.01
N ASP A 227 -4.62 -7.61 -5.20
CA ASP A 227 -5.84 -8.37 -5.46
C ASP A 227 -5.69 -9.78 -4.87
N THR A 228 -6.74 -10.25 -4.20
CA THR A 228 -6.74 -11.56 -3.54
C THR A 228 -7.72 -12.50 -4.20
N ALA A 229 -7.24 -13.66 -4.64
CA ALA A 229 -8.03 -14.70 -5.29
C ALA A 229 -8.21 -15.89 -4.35
N TYR A 230 -9.43 -16.06 -3.83
CA TYR A 230 -9.85 -17.21 -3.03
C TYR A 230 -11.38 -17.37 -3.08
N ALA A 231 -11.89 -18.53 -2.66
CA ALA A 231 -13.31 -18.83 -2.61
C ALA A 231 -13.67 -19.63 -1.34
N PRO A 232 -14.81 -19.35 -0.68
CA PRO A 232 -15.72 -18.23 -0.95
C PRO A 232 -15.08 -16.86 -0.59
N LYS A 233 -15.44 -15.81 -1.33
CA LYS A 233 -15.00 -14.43 -1.08
C LYS A 233 -15.58 -13.90 0.23
N VAL A 234 -14.91 -12.91 0.84
CA VAL A 234 -15.47 -12.16 1.97
C VAL A 234 -16.65 -11.29 1.52
N GLU A 235 -17.57 -11.04 2.44
CA GLU A 235 -18.78 -10.25 2.17
C GLU A 235 -18.61 -8.79 2.58
N ARG A 236 -17.63 -8.50 3.44
CA ARG A 236 -17.30 -7.17 3.97
C ARG A 236 -15.80 -7.01 4.12
N GLU A 237 -15.30 -5.84 3.82
CA GLU A 237 -13.90 -5.48 4.01
C GLU A 237 -13.80 -4.07 4.57
N THR A 238 -12.95 -3.87 5.58
CA THR A 238 -12.57 -2.52 6.03
C THR A 238 -11.15 -2.26 5.58
N ARG A 239 -10.90 -1.15 4.86
CA ARG A 239 -9.55 -0.69 4.55
C ARG A 239 -9.24 0.57 5.35
N VAL A 240 -8.06 0.60 5.96
CA VAL A 240 -7.50 1.77 6.63
C VAL A 240 -6.21 2.15 5.94
N VAL A 241 -6.07 3.45 5.64
CA VAL A 241 -4.88 4.03 5.02
C VAL A 241 -4.28 5.04 5.97
N HIS A 242 -3.01 4.83 6.29
CA HIS A 242 -2.16 5.69 7.09
C HIS A 242 -1.12 6.36 6.20
N GLY A 243 -0.77 7.60 6.52
CA GLY A 243 0.35 8.30 5.88
C GLY A 243 0.71 9.55 6.67
N PRO A 244 1.74 10.32 6.23
CA PRO A 244 2.09 11.58 6.88
C PRO A 244 0.90 12.56 6.91
N GLU A 245 0.17 12.66 5.80
CA GLU A 245 -1.09 13.40 5.71
C GLU A 245 -1.94 12.83 4.57
N VAL A 246 -2.97 12.04 4.90
CA VAL A 246 -3.94 11.54 3.92
C VAL A 246 -5.05 12.58 3.75
N LEU A 247 -5.29 13.02 2.52
CA LEU A 247 -6.25 14.08 2.21
C LEU A 247 -7.64 13.57 1.86
N SER A 248 -7.71 12.46 1.14
CA SER A 248 -8.97 11.87 0.68
C SER A 248 -8.76 10.44 0.20
N LEU A 249 -9.84 9.67 0.21
CA LEU A 249 -9.93 8.39 -0.49
C LEU A 249 -10.93 8.47 -1.64
N ALA A 250 -10.68 7.68 -2.67
CA ALA A 250 -11.62 7.47 -3.76
C ALA A 250 -11.68 5.98 -4.12
N CYS A 251 -12.86 5.52 -4.54
CA CYS A 251 -13.12 4.11 -4.83
C CYS A 251 -13.54 3.96 -6.29
N SER A 252 -13.11 2.89 -6.94
CA SER A 252 -13.50 2.56 -8.30
C SER A 252 -13.75 1.06 -8.44
N SER A 253 -14.78 0.66 -9.17
CA SER A 253 -15.05 -0.76 -9.41
C SER A 253 -14.12 -1.35 -10.47
N GLN A 254 -13.63 -0.50 -11.39
CA GLN A 254 -12.79 -0.89 -12.53
C GLN A 254 -11.65 0.10 -12.76
N SER A 255 -10.67 -0.31 -13.57
CA SER A 255 -9.47 0.49 -13.83
C SER A 255 -9.72 1.71 -14.71
N ASP A 256 -10.73 1.64 -15.59
CA ASP A 256 -11.14 2.67 -16.57
C ASP A 256 -12.30 3.56 -16.10
N GLU A 257 -12.94 3.22 -14.98
CA GLU A 257 -14.00 4.02 -14.38
C GLU A 257 -13.43 5.23 -13.62
N SER A 258 -14.18 6.33 -13.62
CA SER A 258 -13.81 7.50 -12.83
C SER A 258 -14.00 7.22 -11.34
N PRO A 259 -12.95 7.34 -10.51
CA PRO A 259 -13.07 7.04 -9.10
C PRO A 259 -13.98 8.05 -8.40
N GLU A 260 -14.85 7.56 -7.51
CA GLU A 260 -15.77 8.38 -6.73
C GLU A 260 -15.23 8.61 -5.31
N PRO A 261 -15.44 9.78 -4.69
CA PRO A 261 -15.05 10.00 -3.30
C PRO A 261 -15.65 8.93 -2.37
N CYS A 262 -14.81 8.33 -1.53
CA CYS A 262 -15.24 7.32 -0.58
C CYS A 262 -14.50 7.44 0.75
N GLY A 263 -14.90 6.62 1.71
CA GLY A 263 -14.30 6.60 3.04
C GLY A 263 -14.54 7.86 3.86
N ARG A 264 -13.88 7.92 5.01
CA ARG A 264 -13.98 9.00 5.99
C ARG A 264 -12.67 9.14 6.75
N ASP A 265 -12.35 10.37 7.12
CA ASP A 265 -11.28 10.66 8.09
C ASP A 265 -11.68 10.06 9.45
N SER A 266 -10.81 9.19 9.99
CA SER A 266 -10.97 8.57 11.30
C SER A 266 -10.18 9.26 12.40
N GLY A 267 -9.48 10.35 12.09
CA GLY A 267 -8.55 11.05 12.97
C GLY A 267 -7.12 10.52 12.87
N ASP A 268 -6.18 11.23 13.48
CA ASP A 268 -4.76 10.84 13.58
C ASP A 268 -4.06 10.56 12.23
N GLY A 269 -4.49 11.25 11.16
CA GLY A 269 -3.93 11.06 9.82
C GLY A 269 -4.35 9.77 9.13
N GLN A 270 -5.48 9.17 9.57
CA GLN A 270 -5.99 7.90 9.08
C GLN A 270 -7.30 8.10 8.33
N TRP A 271 -7.44 7.42 7.20
CA TRP A 271 -8.70 7.32 6.48
C TRP A 271 -9.18 5.89 6.43
N GLN A 272 -10.47 5.70 6.64
CA GLN A 272 -11.11 4.39 6.63
C GLN A 272 -12.22 4.34 5.59
N VAL A 273 -12.34 3.21 4.89
CA VAL A 273 -13.49 2.86 4.06
C VAL A 273 -14.00 1.46 4.42
N ASP A 274 -15.32 1.31 4.45
CA ASP A 274 -16.00 0.03 4.66
C ASP A 274 -16.68 -0.39 3.34
N LEU A 275 -16.23 -1.50 2.77
CA LEU A 275 -16.68 -2.09 1.51
C LEU A 275 -17.56 -3.32 1.79
N SER A 276 -18.58 -3.54 0.96
CA SER A 276 -19.50 -4.66 1.16
C SER A 276 -20.15 -5.15 -0.14
N GLY A 277 -20.56 -6.41 -0.17
CA GLY A 277 -21.16 -7.03 -1.34
C GLY A 277 -20.24 -6.95 -2.56
N ASP A 278 -20.77 -6.54 -3.70
CA ASP A 278 -20.02 -6.45 -4.96
C ASP A 278 -18.92 -5.37 -4.94
N ARG A 279 -18.89 -4.51 -3.91
CA ARG A 279 -17.89 -3.45 -3.73
C ARG A 279 -16.64 -3.90 -2.97
N VAL A 280 -16.60 -5.14 -2.47
CA VAL A 280 -15.44 -5.66 -1.70
C VAL A 280 -14.16 -5.64 -2.52
N ASP A 281 -14.27 -5.91 -3.83
CA ASP A 281 -13.14 -5.90 -4.76
C ASP A 281 -12.88 -4.49 -5.37
N ASP A 282 -13.55 -3.43 -4.87
CA ASP A 282 -13.27 -2.07 -5.32
C ASP A 282 -11.80 -1.69 -5.07
N ARG A 283 -11.21 -1.01 -6.05
CA ARG A 283 -9.91 -0.35 -5.90
C ARG A 283 -10.07 0.90 -5.05
N VAL A 284 -9.23 1.03 -4.03
CA VAL A 284 -9.18 2.23 -3.17
C VAL A 284 -7.92 3.01 -3.51
N LEU A 285 -8.10 4.25 -3.93
CA LEU A 285 -7.05 5.23 -4.18
C LEU A 285 -6.96 6.18 -2.97
N ALA A 286 -5.76 6.69 -2.71
CA ALA A 286 -5.54 7.67 -1.65
C ALA A 286 -4.76 8.87 -2.17
N GLN A 287 -5.28 10.08 -1.95
CA GLN A 287 -4.52 11.31 -2.16
C GLN A 287 -3.84 11.69 -0.83
N LEU A 288 -2.56 12.04 -0.88
CA LEU A 288 -1.78 12.34 0.32
C LEU A 288 -0.72 13.42 0.10
N ASN A 289 -0.10 13.88 1.18
CA ASN A 289 1.19 14.58 1.18
C ASN A 289 2.26 13.68 1.83
N LEU A 290 3.43 13.57 1.21
CA LEU A 290 4.54 12.74 1.69
C LEU A 290 5.50 13.48 2.65
N GLY A 291 5.42 14.81 2.73
CA GLY A 291 6.26 15.65 3.60
C GLY A 291 7.42 16.32 2.88
#